data_AF-A0A7V9CX54-F1
#
_entry.id   AF-A0A7V9CX54-F1
#
_cell.length_a   1.000
_cell.length_b   1.000
_cell.length_c   1.000
_cell.angle_alpha   90.00
_cell.angle_beta   90.00
_cell.angle_gamma   90.00
#
_symmetry.space_group_name_H-M   'P 1'
#
loop_
_entity.id
_entity.type
_entity.pdbx_description
1 polymer ?
#
loop_
_entity_poly.entity_id
_entity_poly.type
_entity_poly.pdbx_seq_one_letter_code
_entity_poly.pdbx_strand_id
1 'polypeptide(L)' 'MVGQISKPDKTSLVIDREKVARARSILGTTTLAETVDAALEDVINHKRRMELLERIMRDGGIGPGPEELDRLRKP' A
#
# COMPACT_ATOMS: atom_id res chain seq x y z
N MET A 1 39.22 0.47 -8.93
CA MET A 1 38.63 1.27 -7.85
C MET A 1 37.22 0.74 -7.60
N VAL A 2 37.02 -0.04 -6.55
CA VAL A 2 35.68 -0.56 -6.19
C VAL A 2 35.00 0.54 -5.38
N GLY A 3 33.94 1.12 -5.95
CA GLY A 3 33.17 2.19 -5.31
C GLY A 3 32.60 1.72 -3.98
N GLN A 4 32.80 2.55 -2.96
CA GLN A 4 32.33 2.35 -1.60
C GLN A 4 30.82 2.08 -1.60
N ILE A 5 30.41 0.87 -1.20
CA ILE A 5 29.00 0.48 -1.11
C ILE A 5 28.40 1.20 0.10
N SER A 6 27.71 2.30 -0.15
CA SER A 6 27.00 3.06 0.86
C SER A 6 25.73 2.29 1.27
N LYS A 7 25.60 1.95 2.56
CA LYS A 7 24.49 1.27 3.28
C LYS A 7 24.18 -0.20 2.89
N PRO A 8 23.98 -1.10 3.87
CA PRO A 8 23.80 -2.55 3.65
C PRO A 8 22.54 -2.95 2.88
N ASP A 9 21.52 -2.08 2.84
CA ASP A 9 20.21 -2.38 2.22
C ASP A 9 20.04 -1.76 0.83
N LYS A 10 21.12 -1.28 0.21
CA LYS A 10 21.03 -0.72 -1.14
C LYS A 10 21.01 -1.82 -2.18
N THR A 11 19.88 -1.97 -2.85
CA THR A 11 19.73 -2.82 -4.03
C THR A 11 19.93 -1.99 -5.30
N SER A 12 20.83 -2.45 -6.18
CA SER A 12 20.94 -1.91 -7.55
C SER A 12 19.94 -2.63 -8.44
N LEU A 13 19.19 -1.87 -9.24
CA LEU A 13 18.14 -2.41 -10.12
C LEU A 13 18.00 -1.53 -11.37
N VAL A 14 17.64 -2.16 -12.49
CA VAL A 14 17.34 -1.45 -13.74
C VAL A 14 15.86 -1.10 -13.74
N ILE A 15 15.55 0.19 -13.83
CA ILE A 15 14.19 0.70 -13.87
C ILE A 15 14.03 1.67 -15.03
N ASP A 16 12.85 1.61 -15.65
CA ASP A 16 12.42 2.55 -16.67
C ASP A 16 12.17 3.94 -16.04
N ARG A 17 13.01 4.91 -16.43
CA ARG A 17 12.96 6.28 -15.90
C ARG A 17 11.70 7.04 -16.30
N GLU A 18 11.10 6.73 -17.45
CA GLU A 18 9.86 7.39 -17.85
C GLU A 18 8.70 6.92 -16.99
N LYS A 19 8.63 5.61 -16.68
CA LYS A 19 7.62 5.08 -15.75
C LYS A 19 7.78 5.68 -14.37
N VAL A 20 9.01 5.85 -13.88
CA VAL A 20 9.26 6.54 -12.60
C VAL A 20 8.78 7.98 -12.65
N ALA A 21 9.06 8.71 -13.72
CA ALA A 21 8.62 10.10 -13.84
C ALA A 21 7.08 10.22 -13.78
N ARG A 22 6.36 9.31 -14.44
CA ARG A 22 4.90 9.24 -14.38
C ARG A 22 4.41 8.87 -12.98
N ALA A 23 4.96 7.82 -12.38
CA ALA A 23 4.61 7.39 -11.03
C ALA A 23 4.86 8.49 -10.00
N ARG A 24 5.98 9.22 -10.12
CA ARG A 24 6.32 10.36 -9.28
C ARG A 24 5.26 11.47 -9.36
N SER A 25 4.77 11.76 -10.56
CA SER A 25 3.69 12.75 -10.75
C SER A 25 2.36 12.29 -10.16
N ILE A 26 2.05 10.99 -10.22
CA ILE A 26 0.81 10.42 -9.68
C ILE A 26 0.85 10.38 -8.15
N LEU A 27 1.98 9.95 -7.59
CA LEU A 27 2.17 9.71 -6.16
C LEU A 27 2.61 10.97 -5.39
N GLY A 28 2.99 12.04 -6.09
CA GLY A 28 3.43 13.30 -5.47
C GLY A 28 4.77 13.21 -4.73
N THR A 29 5.65 12.30 -5.15
CA THR A 29 6.95 12.03 -4.50
C THR A 29 8.08 12.86 -5.11
N THR A 30 9.24 12.93 -4.45
CA THR A 30 10.39 13.72 -4.93
C THR A 30 11.55 12.86 -5.39
N THR A 31 11.84 11.78 -4.67
CA THR A 31 12.97 10.88 -4.96
C THR A 31 12.53 9.55 -5.56
N LEU A 32 13.46 8.84 -6.23
CA LEU A 32 13.19 7.49 -6.74
C LEU A 32 12.82 6.52 -5.61
N ALA A 33 13.54 6.58 -4.48
CA ALA A 33 13.28 5.72 -3.34
C ALA A 33 11.87 5.96 -2.76
N GLU A 34 11.49 7.23 -2.56
CA GLU A 34 10.12 7.58 -2.14
C GLU A 34 9.07 7.10 -3.14
N THR A 35 9.34 7.23 -4.45
CA THR A 35 8.42 6.79 -5.49
C THR A 35 8.21 5.27 -5.46
N VAL A 36 9.29 4.51 -5.27
CA VAL A 36 9.23 3.05 -5.15
C VAL A 36 8.47 2.64 -3.88
N ASP A 37 8.79 3.26 -2.75
CA ASP A 37 8.13 2.98 -1.47
C ASP A 37 6.62 3.26 -1.53
N ALA A 38 6.24 4.45 -2.00
CA ALA A 38 4.84 4.83 -2.17
C ALA A 38 4.08 3.94 -3.16
N ALA A 39 4.73 3.50 -4.23
CA ALA A 39 4.13 2.58 -5.19
C ALA A 39 3.87 1.19 -4.58
N LEU A 40 4.78 0.68 -3.75
CA LEU A 40 4.60 -0.58 -3.05
C LEU A 40 3.46 -0.49 -2.03
N GLU A 41 3.41 0.61 -1.27
CA GLU A 41 2.35 0.86 -0.29
C GLU A 41 0.96 0.98 -0.96
N ASP A 42 0.86 1.62 -2.14
CA ASP A 42 -0.43 1.68 -2.86
C ASP A 42 -0.91 0.29 -3.32
N VAL A 43 -0.01 -0.58 -3.78
CA VAL A 43 -0.37 -1.96 -4.15
C VAL A 43 -0.87 -2.76 -2.94
N ILE A 44 -0.19 -2.62 -1.79
CA ILE A 44 -0.63 -3.25 -0.53
C ILE A 44 -2.02 -2.74 -0.14
N ASN A 45 -2.23 -1.43 -0.20
CA ASN A 45 -3.51 -0.82 0.15
C ASN A 45 -4.61 -1.17 -0.86
N HIS A 46 -4.28 -1.33 -2.14
CA HIS A 46 -5.20 -1.84 -3.13
C HIS A 46 -5.70 -3.24 -2.75
N LYS A 47 -4.80 -4.16 -2.39
CA LYS A 47 -5.19 -5.50 -1.93
C LYS A 47 -6.08 -5.45 -0.69
N ARG A 48 -5.72 -4.65 0.31
CA ARG A 48 -6.52 -4.44 1.54
C ARG A 48 -7.91 -3.89 1.24
N ARG A 49 -8.03 -2.93 0.31
CA ARG A 49 -9.33 -2.39 -0.15
C ARG A 49 -10.20 -3.49 -0.77
N MET A 50 -9.61 -4.34 -1.62
CA MET A 50 -10.34 -5.46 -2.23
C MET A 50 -10.80 -6.49 -1.20
N GLU A 51 -9.94 -6.87 -0.25
CA GLU A 51 -10.29 -7.80 0.83
C GLU A 51 -11.40 -7.24 1.74
N LEU A 52 -11.35 -5.93 2.02
CA LEU A 52 -12.41 -5.27 2.76
C LEU A 52 -13.75 -5.34 2.00
N LEU A 53 -13.75 -5.08 0.69
CA LEU A 53 -14.95 -5.18 -0.14
C LEU A 53 -15.51 -6.61 -0.15
N GLU A 54 -14.65 -7.62 -0.32
CA GLU A 54 -15.05 -9.03 -0.25
C GLU A 54 -15.68 -9.37 1.10
N ARG A 55 -15.12 -8.85 2.20
CA ARG A 55 -15.69 -9.03 3.54
C ARG A 55 -17.06 -8.36 3.66
N ILE A 56 -17.20 -7.11 3.21
CA ILE A 56 -18.47 -6.37 3.24
C ILE A 56 -19.55 -7.12 2.45
N MET A 57 -19.21 -7.65 1.28
CA MET A 57 -20.13 -8.42 0.45
C MET A 57 -20.56 -9.73 1.13
N ARG A 58 -19.64 -10.40 1.84
CA ARG A 58 -19.90 -11.64 2.57
C ARG A 58 -20.77 -11.41 3.81
N ASP A 59 -20.46 -10.37 4.57
CA ASP A 59 -21.01 -10.13 5.90
C ASP A 59 -22.23 -9.19 5.86
N GLY A 60 -22.56 -8.65 4.69
CA GLY A 60 -23.72 -7.78 4.47
C GLY A 60 -23.56 -6.35 4.97
N GLY A 61 -22.33 -5.91 5.30
CA GLY A 61 -22.07 -4.55 5.79
C GLY A 61 -20.64 -4.31 6.30
N ILE A 62 -20.37 -3.06 6.70
CA ILE A 62 -19.08 -2.62 7.30
C ILE A 62 -19.11 -2.73 8.84
N GLY A 63 -20.32 -2.89 9.41
CA GLY A 63 -20.56 -2.90 10.85
C GLY A 63 -20.53 -4.29 11.49
N PRO A 64 -20.70 -4.34 12.82
CA PRO A 64 -20.84 -5.61 13.53
C PRO A 64 -22.08 -6.36 13.05
N GLY A 65 -22.02 -7.69 13.10
CA GLY A 65 -23.19 -8.52 12.81
C GLY A 65 -24.36 -8.22 13.77
N PRO A 66 -25.59 -8.64 13.45
CA PRO A 66 -26.77 -8.37 14.28
C PRO A 66 -26.59 -8.78 15.75
N GLU A 67 -26.01 -9.95 15.99
CA GLU A 67 -25.75 -10.47 17.34
C GLU A 67 -24.72 -9.63 18.11
N GLU A 68 -23.72 -9.09 17.40
CA GLU A 68 -22.67 -8.26 18.01
C GLU A 68 -23.16 -6.84 18.29
N LEU A 69 -23.99 -6.28 17.41
CA LEU A 69 -24.72 -5.04 17.65
C LEU A 69 -25.57 -5.14 18.93
N ASP A 70 -26.26 -6.27 19.13
CA ASP A 70 -27.07 -6.49 20.33
C ASP A 70 -26.21 -6.62 21.60
N ARG A 71 -25.00 -7.18 21.53
CA ARG A 71 -24.06 -7.17 22.67
C ARG A 71 -23.59 -5.77 23.01
N LEU A 72 -23.20 -4.98 22.01
CA LEU A 72 -22.69 -3.62 22.19
C LEU A 72 -23.77 -2.64 22.69
N ARG A 73 -25.05 -2.94 22.46
CA ARG A 73 -26.19 -2.14 22.92
C ARG A 73 -26.64 -2.45 24.34
N LYS A 74 -26.17 -3.55 24.94
CA LYS A 74 -26.49 -3.85 26.35
C LYS A 74 -25.66 -2.93 27.26
N PRO A 75 -26.28 -2.28 28.26
CA PRO A 75 -25.61 -1.34 29.16
C PRO A 75 -24.57 -2.03 30.06
#